data_AF-A0A535Q432-F1
#
_entry.id   AF-A0A535Q432-F1
#
_cell.length_a   1.000
_cell.length_b   1.000
_cell.length_c   1.000
_cell.angle_alpha   90.00
_cell.angle_beta   90.00
_cell.angle_gamma   90.00
#
_symmetry.space_group_name_H-M   'P 1'
#
loop_
_entity.id
_entity.type
_entity.pdbx_description
1 polymer ?
#
loop_
_entity_poly.entity_id
_entity_poly.type
_entity_poly.pdbx_seq_one_letter_code
_entity_poly.pdbx_strand_id
1 'polypeptide(L)'
;MAELRQVSDSELEASLRDAGSRYPYPPTPNLAHAVRARIVLAPAVPATSRRVNVVRPWRLALVAGLVLVFLAGAALLNRGTRDAIAHFFHVRGVVVTKASALPSVSVSSLNLGQPTSLERAQSLVSFISPELFLKVAGPDTHVEETSVNGDPAWWLAGHPHVIIVQTTPEDYREERLRLAANTLVWEDESVTLRIESGLSKSDAMDIATHMP
;
A
#
# COMPACT_ATOMS: atom_id res chain seq x y z
N MET A 1 -21.11 37.72 3.41
CA MET A 1 -20.82 36.28 3.57
C MET A 1 -21.86 35.53 2.76
N ALA A 2 -21.45 34.77 1.75
CA ALA A 2 -22.37 33.95 0.96
C ALA A 2 -22.54 32.60 1.66
N GLU A 3 -23.77 32.26 2.07
CA GLU A 3 -24.09 30.93 2.57
C GLU A 3 -23.85 29.91 1.44
N LEU A 4 -23.01 28.91 1.70
CA LEU A 4 -22.84 27.77 0.81
C LEU A 4 -24.13 26.95 0.87
N ARG A 5 -24.84 26.88 -0.25
CA ARG A 5 -26.06 26.08 -0.40
C ARG A 5 -25.72 24.62 -0.11
N GLN A 6 -26.35 24.02 0.91
CA GLN A 6 -26.27 22.58 1.16
C GLN A 6 -26.96 21.86 -0.01
N VAL A 7 -26.21 21.03 -0.73
CA VAL A 7 -26.69 20.15 -1.82
C VAL A 7 -26.85 18.75 -1.25
N SER A 8 -28.00 18.11 -1.47
CA SER A 8 -28.19 16.73 -1.01
C SER A 8 -27.44 15.74 -1.91
N ASP A 9 -27.09 14.57 -1.36
CA ASP A 9 -26.40 13.50 -2.12
C ASP A 9 -27.15 13.11 -3.40
N SER A 10 -28.48 13.11 -3.37
CA SER A 10 -29.33 12.83 -4.54
C SER A 10 -29.25 13.92 -5.62
N GLU A 11 -29.17 15.18 -5.22
CA GLU A 11 -28.99 16.30 -6.15
C GLU A 11 -27.58 16.28 -6.74
N LEU A 12 -26.57 15.94 -5.93
CA LEU A 12 -25.20 15.78 -6.38
C LEU A 12 -25.07 14.63 -7.38
N GLU A 13 -25.66 13.47 -7.10
CA GLU A 13 -25.65 12.31 -8.01
C GLU A 13 -26.31 12.66 -9.35
N ALA A 14 -27.49 13.30 -9.33
CA ALA A 14 -28.18 13.70 -10.54
C ALA A 14 -27.35 14.68 -11.37
N SER A 15 -26.72 15.65 -10.71
CA SER A 15 -25.86 16.66 -11.34
C SER A 15 -24.59 16.03 -11.95
N LEU A 16 -23.96 15.09 -11.25
CA LEU A 16 -22.79 14.36 -11.74
C LEU A 16 -23.13 13.44 -12.92
N ARG A 17 -24.28 12.78 -12.89
CA ARG A 17 -24.74 11.91 -13.99
C ARG A 17 -25.03 12.73 -15.25
N ASP A 18 -25.69 13.87 -15.11
CA ASP A 18 -25.94 14.80 -16.21
C ASP A 18 -24.62 15.39 -16.76
N ALA A 19 -23.70 15.81 -15.89
CA ALA A 19 -22.38 16.30 -16.29
C ALA A 19 -21.56 15.21 -17.02
N GLY A 20 -21.59 13.97 -16.52
CA GLY A 20 -20.93 12.84 -17.15
C GLY A 20 -21.46 12.53 -18.56
N SER A 21 -22.76 12.71 -18.80
CA SER A 21 -23.36 12.49 -20.13
C SER A 21 -22.90 13.51 -21.17
N ARG A 22 -22.54 14.71 -20.73
CA ARG A 22 -22.07 15.83 -21.58
C ARG A 22 -20.54 15.89 -21.68
N TYR A 23 -19.83 15.08 -20.90
CA TYR A 23 -18.38 15.06 -20.90
C TYR A 23 -17.85 14.26 -22.10
N PRO A 24 -17.08 14.86 -23.02
CA PRO A 24 -16.52 14.16 -24.18
C PRO A 24 -15.37 13.27 -23.72
N TYR A 25 -15.70 12.08 -23.19
CA TYR A 25 -14.70 11.10 -22.81
C TYR A 25 -14.12 10.46 -24.09
N PRO A 26 -12.80 10.48 -24.30
CA PRO A 26 -12.20 9.84 -25.45
C PRO A 26 -12.44 8.32 -25.40
N PRO A 27 -12.50 7.61 -26.54
CA PRO A 27 -12.60 6.16 -26.54
C PRO A 27 -11.43 5.58 -25.72
N THR A 28 -11.73 4.62 -24.86
CA THR A 28 -10.73 3.97 -24.01
C THR A 28 -9.55 3.49 -24.87
N PRO A 29 -8.33 4.01 -24.64
CA PRO A 29 -7.17 3.63 -25.45
C PRO A 29 -6.84 2.15 -25.26
N ASN A 30 -6.35 1.49 -26.31
CA ASN A 30 -6.02 0.06 -26.29
C ASN A 30 -4.68 -0.19 -25.57
N LEU A 31 -4.71 -0.07 -24.24
CA LEU A 31 -3.55 -0.30 -23.37
C LEU A 31 -3.08 -1.75 -23.38
N ALA A 32 -3.99 -2.71 -23.60
CA ALA A 32 -3.66 -4.14 -23.63
C ALA A 32 -2.62 -4.46 -24.71
N HIS A 33 -2.79 -3.88 -25.90
CA HIS A 33 -1.82 -4.05 -27.00
C HIS A 33 -0.46 -3.43 -26.67
N ALA A 34 -0.44 -2.19 -26.17
CA ALA A 34 0.79 -1.48 -25.83
C ALA A 34 1.57 -2.17 -24.70
N VAL A 35 0.88 -2.68 -23.68
CA VAL A 35 1.49 -3.40 -22.56
C VAL A 35 2.04 -4.75 -23.01
N ARG A 36 1.30 -5.51 -23.83
CA ARG A 36 1.76 -6.80 -24.34
C ARG A 36 3.03 -6.66 -25.18
N ALA A 37 3.10 -5.65 -26.06
CA ALA A 37 4.29 -5.35 -26.82
C ALA A 37 5.50 -5.07 -25.91
N ARG A 38 5.30 -4.30 -24.84
CA ARG A 38 6.38 -3.96 -23.89
C ARG A 38 6.85 -5.15 -23.05
N ILE A 39 5.98 -6.10 -22.72
CA ILE A 39 6.34 -7.33 -22.00
C ILE A 39 7.15 -8.25 -22.91
N VAL A 40 6.72 -8.42 -24.16
CA VAL A 40 7.43 -9.27 -25.14
C VAL A 40 8.81 -8.71 -25.49
N LEU A 41 8.95 -7.37 -25.51
CA LEU A 41 10.21 -6.69 -25.83
C LEU A 41 11.13 -6.48 -24.61
N ALA A 42 10.69 -6.80 -23.38
CA ALA A 42 11.52 -6.65 -22.19
C ALA A 42 12.57 -7.79 -22.16
N PRO A 43 13.87 -7.48 -22.28
CA PRO A 43 14.90 -8.51 -22.21
C PRO A 43 14.89 -9.14 -20.82
N ALA A 44 14.86 -10.48 -20.77
CA ALA A 44 15.10 -11.23 -19.55
C ALA A 44 16.54 -10.90 -19.09
N VAL A 45 16.68 -10.20 -17.97
CA VAL A 45 17.99 -9.94 -17.37
C VAL A 45 18.60 -11.30 -17.03
N PRO A 46 19.72 -11.71 -17.65
CA PRO A 46 20.34 -12.98 -17.31
C PRO A 46 20.82 -12.91 -15.87
N ALA A 47 20.26 -13.78 -15.01
CA ALA A 47 20.77 -13.98 -13.67
C ALA A 47 22.18 -14.56 -13.76
N THR A 48 23.20 -13.70 -13.70
CA THR A 48 24.60 -14.13 -13.65
C THR A 48 24.85 -14.80 -12.30
N SER A 49 24.70 -16.12 -12.26
CA SER A 49 25.10 -16.91 -11.09
C SER A 49 26.63 -16.99 -11.04
N ARG A 50 27.25 -16.10 -10.27
CA ARG A 50 28.68 -16.18 -9.96
C ARG A 50 28.89 -17.35 -9.01
N ARG A 51 29.35 -18.50 -9.52
CA ARG A 51 29.74 -19.64 -8.69
C ARG A 51 30.98 -19.27 -7.88
N VAL A 52 30.77 -18.93 -6.60
CA VAL A 52 31.85 -18.73 -5.64
C VAL A 52 32.20 -20.11 -5.07
N ASN A 53 33.38 -20.64 -5.40
CA ASN A 53 33.92 -21.85 -4.79
C ASN A 53 34.35 -21.54 -3.36
N VAL A 54 33.42 -21.73 -2.41
CA VAL A 54 33.74 -21.65 -0.98
C VAL A 54 33.99 -23.06 -0.48
N VAL A 55 35.25 -23.46 -0.39
CA VAL A 55 35.64 -24.61 0.44
C VAL A 55 35.53 -24.16 1.90
N ARG A 56 34.32 -24.23 2.46
CA ARG A 56 34.04 -24.02 3.89
C ARG A 56 33.51 -25.31 4.49
N PRO A 57 33.88 -25.66 5.74
CA PRO A 57 33.26 -26.78 6.45
C PRO A 57 31.80 -26.43 6.71
N TRP A 58 30.93 -26.86 5.79
CA TRP A 58 29.48 -26.68 5.77
C TRP A 58 28.81 -26.89 7.13
N ARG A 59 29.36 -27.76 7.99
CA ARG A 59 28.86 -27.96 9.37
C ARG A 59 28.96 -26.71 10.24
N LEU A 60 30.04 -25.92 10.15
CA LEU A 60 30.16 -24.65 10.88
C LEU A 60 29.25 -23.57 10.28
N ALA A 61 29.04 -23.59 8.96
CA ALA A 61 28.11 -22.68 8.30
C ALA A 61 26.64 -23.00 8.64
N LEU A 62 26.30 -24.30 8.74
CA LEU A 62 24.99 -24.75 9.17
C LEU A 62 24.71 -24.37 10.62
N VAL A 63 25.67 -24.61 11.54
CA VAL A 63 25.51 -24.21 12.94
C VAL A 63 25.40 -22.69 13.08
N ALA A 64 26.28 -21.92 12.41
CA ALA A 64 26.20 -20.46 12.41
C ALA A 64 24.88 -19.96 11.82
N GLY A 65 24.39 -20.56 10.73
CA GLY A 65 23.11 -20.23 10.12
C GLY A 65 21.93 -20.54 11.05
N LEU A 66 21.96 -21.69 11.73
CA LEU A 66 20.91 -22.11 12.66
C LEU A 66 20.87 -21.20 13.90
N VAL A 67 22.04 -20.79 14.40
CA VAL A 67 22.15 -19.77 15.46
C VAL A 67 21.61 -18.43 14.99
N LEU A 68 21.92 -18.00 13.76
CA LEU A 68 21.40 -16.76 13.18
C LEU A 68 19.88 -16.78 13.04
N VAL A 69 19.31 -17.89 12.56
CA VAL A 69 17.86 -18.08 12.46
C VAL A 69 17.21 -18.09 13.84
N PHE A 70 17.84 -18.75 14.83
CA PHE A 70 17.33 -18.78 16.20
C PHE A 70 17.37 -17.39 16.86
N LEU A 71 18.47 -16.65 16.69
CA LEU A 71 18.60 -15.28 17.18
C LEU A 71 17.62 -14.33 16.48
N ALA A 72 17.44 -14.48 15.16
CA ALA A 72 16.45 -13.71 14.40
C ALA A 72 15.02 -14.05 14.86
N GLY A 73 14.69 -15.32 15.05
CA GLY A 73 13.39 -15.75 15.57
C GLY A 73 13.11 -15.24 16.98
N ALA A 74 14.11 -15.29 17.87
CA ALA A 74 14.01 -14.76 19.23
C ALA A 74 13.85 -13.22 19.23
N ALA A 75 14.59 -12.50 18.38
CA ALA A 75 14.43 -11.07 18.19
C ALA A 75 13.04 -10.72 17.63
N LEU A 76 12.55 -11.53 16.69
CA LEU A 76 11.18 -11.46 16.18
C LEU A 76 10.14 -11.94 17.18
N LEU A 77 10.43 -12.35 18.40
CA LEU A 77 9.42 -12.64 19.45
C LEU A 77 9.38 -11.54 20.51
N ASN A 78 10.42 -10.72 20.62
CA ASN A 78 10.54 -9.63 21.59
C ASN A 78 10.11 -8.29 20.96
N ARG A 79 9.01 -7.70 21.43
CA ARG A 79 8.48 -6.42 20.90
C ARG A 79 9.52 -5.29 20.92
N GLY A 80 10.31 -5.15 22.00
CA GLY A 80 11.31 -4.09 22.08
C GLY A 80 12.44 -4.24 21.06
N THR A 81 12.80 -5.47 20.70
CA THR A 81 13.82 -5.75 19.67
C THR A 81 13.25 -5.56 18.26
N ARG A 82 11.99 -5.96 18.02
CA ARG A 82 11.27 -5.67 16.77
C ARG A 82 11.22 -4.17 16.49
N ASP A 83 10.87 -3.37 17.49
CA ASP A 83 10.77 -1.90 17.36
C ASP A 83 12.14 -1.26 17.08
N ALA A 84 13.20 -1.72 17.75
CA ALA A 84 14.56 -1.22 17.52
C ALA A 84 15.09 -1.57 16.11
N ILE A 85 14.80 -2.78 15.62
CA ILE A 85 15.15 -3.19 14.25
C ILE A 85 14.35 -2.37 13.23
N ALA A 86 13.04 -2.19 13.46
CA ALA A 86 12.19 -1.37 12.61
C ALA A 86 12.70 0.09 12.56
N HIS A 87 13.11 0.64 13.70
CA HIS A 87 13.72 1.98 13.77
C HIS A 87 15.04 2.03 13.00
N PHE A 88 15.94 1.05 13.20
CA PHE A 88 17.22 0.99 12.49
C PHE A 88 17.05 0.96 10.96
N PHE A 89 16.09 0.18 10.47
CA PHE A 89 15.77 0.11 9.04
C PHE A 89 14.77 1.17 8.56
N HIS A 90 14.38 2.12 9.42
CA HIS A 90 13.39 3.17 9.12
C HIS A 90 12.04 2.63 8.60
N VAL A 91 11.69 1.39 8.97
CA VAL A 91 10.43 0.75 8.60
C VAL A 91 9.35 1.21 9.57
N ARG A 92 8.60 2.25 9.19
CA ARG A 92 7.36 2.64 9.90
C ARG A 92 6.21 1.75 9.42
N GLY A 93 6.03 0.60 10.08
CA GLY A 93 4.94 -0.34 9.78
C GLY A 93 3.63 0.03 10.47
N VAL A 94 2.51 -0.19 9.78
CA VAL A 94 1.16 -0.16 10.38
C VAL A 94 0.76 -1.59 10.73
N VAL A 95 0.50 -1.87 12.01
CA VAL A 95 0.04 -3.18 12.48
C VAL A 95 -1.48 -3.18 12.54
N VAL A 96 -2.13 -3.87 11.60
CA VAL A 96 -3.59 -4.04 11.60
C VAL A 96 -3.95 -5.11 12.61
N THR A 97 -4.30 -4.69 13.82
CA THR A 97 -4.79 -5.59 14.86
C THR A 97 -6.31 -5.63 14.76
N LYS A 98 -6.89 -6.81 14.52
CA LYS A 98 -8.36 -6.96 14.47
C LYS A 98 -8.91 -6.71 15.87
N ALA A 99 -9.55 -5.56 16.08
CA ALA A 99 -10.14 -5.21 17.36
C ALA A 99 -11.31 -6.14 17.68
N SER A 100 -11.34 -6.71 18.88
CA SER A 100 -12.39 -7.65 19.32
C SER A 100 -13.73 -6.98 19.59
N ALA A 101 -13.76 -5.64 19.67
CA ALA A 101 -14.97 -4.85 19.86
C ALA A 101 -14.89 -3.57 19.03
N LEU A 102 -15.85 -3.41 18.12
CA LEU A 102 -16.08 -2.16 17.38
C LEU A 102 -17.00 -1.25 18.21
N PRO A 103 -16.80 0.07 18.24
CA PRO A 103 -17.77 0.99 18.82
C PRO A 103 -19.10 0.88 18.06
N SER A 104 -20.21 0.84 18.79
CA SER A 104 -21.56 0.80 18.21
C SER A 104 -21.93 2.17 17.63
N VAL A 105 -21.63 2.37 16.35
CA VAL A 105 -22.10 3.54 15.59
C VAL A 105 -23.52 3.26 15.12
N SER A 106 -24.46 4.14 15.49
CA SER A 106 -25.83 4.11 14.96
C SER A 106 -25.80 4.63 13.52
N VAL A 107 -25.61 3.72 12.57
CA VAL A 107 -25.72 4.04 11.14
C VAL A 107 -27.20 4.12 10.75
N SER A 108 -27.61 5.26 10.17
CA SER A 108 -28.86 5.36 9.42
C SER A 108 -28.85 4.30 8.30
N SER A 109 -30.02 3.88 7.80
CA SER A 109 -30.14 2.74 6.88
C SER A 109 -29.33 2.91 5.58
N LEU A 110 -28.07 2.48 5.57
CA LEU A 110 -27.28 2.33 4.35
C LEU A 110 -27.82 1.11 3.58
N ASN A 111 -28.02 1.25 2.27
CA ASN A 111 -28.38 0.15 1.38
C ASN A 111 -27.13 -0.71 1.08
N LEU A 112 -26.62 -1.40 2.10
CA LEU A 112 -25.39 -2.22 2.06
C LEU A 112 -25.59 -3.59 1.38
N GLY A 113 -26.70 -3.78 0.67
CA GLY A 113 -27.07 -5.06 0.10
C GLY A 113 -27.45 -6.10 1.15
N GLN A 114 -27.42 -7.37 0.75
CA GLN A 114 -27.73 -8.49 1.64
C GLN A 114 -26.49 -8.84 2.49
N PRO A 115 -26.63 -8.96 3.82
CA PRO A 115 -25.55 -9.46 4.67
C PRO A 115 -25.05 -10.81 4.16
N THR A 116 -23.74 -10.97 4.04
CA THR A 116 -23.11 -12.23 3.60
C THR A 116 -22.02 -12.65 4.58
N SER A 117 -21.78 -13.96 4.70
CA SER A 117 -20.64 -14.46 5.48
C SER A 117 -19.34 -14.27 4.69
N LEU A 118 -18.21 -14.19 5.40
CA LEU A 118 -16.88 -14.14 4.77
C LEU A 118 -16.66 -15.32 3.82
N GLU A 119 -17.03 -16.53 4.25
CA GLU A 119 -16.93 -17.77 3.46
C GLU A 119 -17.77 -17.70 2.18
N ARG A 120 -18.99 -17.15 2.26
CA ARG A 120 -19.84 -16.99 1.08
C ARG A 120 -19.33 -15.87 0.16
N ALA A 121 -18.83 -14.77 0.71
CA ALA A 121 -18.18 -13.73 -0.09
C ALA A 121 -16.96 -14.27 -0.85
N GLN A 122 -16.11 -15.06 -0.19
CA GLN A 122 -14.93 -15.68 -0.78
C GLN A 122 -15.26 -16.70 -1.87
N SER A 123 -16.37 -17.45 -1.75
CA SER A 123 -16.79 -18.39 -2.81
C SER A 123 -17.43 -17.72 -4.02
N LEU A 124 -17.85 -16.45 -3.91
CA LEU A 124 -18.45 -15.69 -5.01
C LEU A 124 -17.42 -14.90 -5.84
N VAL A 125 -16.18 -14.76 -5.35
CA VAL A 125 -15.12 -14.03 -6.05
C VAL A 125 -13.99 -14.97 -6.46
N SER A 126 -13.45 -14.76 -7.66
CA SER A 126 -12.37 -15.58 -8.20
C SER A 126 -10.97 -15.07 -7.87
N PHE A 127 -10.86 -14.02 -7.05
CA PHE A 127 -9.57 -13.42 -6.67
C PHE A 127 -9.18 -13.81 -5.24
N ILE A 128 -7.86 -13.80 -5.00
CA ILE A 128 -7.26 -14.24 -3.75
C ILE A 128 -7.49 -13.17 -2.67
N SER A 129 -7.96 -13.59 -1.49
CA SER A 129 -7.98 -12.76 -0.27
C SER A 129 -6.71 -13.07 0.54
N PRO A 130 -5.68 -12.20 0.53
CA PRO A 130 -4.45 -12.47 1.25
C PRO A 130 -4.66 -12.51 2.76
N GLU A 131 -3.91 -13.37 3.45
CA GLU A 131 -3.85 -13.41 4.92
C GLU A 131 -3.08 -12.21 5.50
N LEU A 132 -2.19 -11.62 4.68
CA LEU A 132 -1.39 -10.45 5.03
C LEU A 132 -1.34 -9.48 3.86
N PHE A 133 -1.73 -8.23 4.12
CA PHE A 133 -1.53 -7.11 3.21
C PHE A 133 -0.60 -6.11 3.89
N LEU A 134 0.63 -6.02 3.40
CA LEU A 134 1.65 -5.12 3.95
C LEU A 134 2.09 -4.14 2.85
N LYS A 135 2.02 -2.83 3.15
CA LYS A 135 2.64 -1.79 2.33
C LYS A 135 4.00 -1.46 2.94
N VAL A 136 5.07 -1.77 2.21
CA VAL A 136 6.45 -1.51 2.62
C VAL A 136 7.07 -0.56 1.61
N ALA A 137 7.71 0.51 2.09
CA ALA A 137 8.60 1.33 1.26
C ALA A 137 9.82 0.49 0.91
N GLY A 138 10.04 0.23 -0.38
CA GLY A 138 11.20 -0.53 -0.86
C GLY A 138 12.51 0.24 -0.67
N PRO A 139 13.68 -0.41 -0.79
CA PRO A 139 14.99 0.22 -0.61
C PRO A 139 15.26 1.39 -1.59
N ASP A 140 14.56 1.41 -2.73
CA ASP A 140 14.66 2.48 -3.75
C ASP A 140 13.57 3.56 -3.58
N THR A 141 12.75 3.49 -2.51
CA THR A 141 11.81 4.55 -2.14
C THR A 141 12.51 5.58 -1.27
N HIS A 142 12.61 6.81 -1.77
CA HIS A 142 13.06 7.95 -1.00
C HIS A 142 11.94 8.44 -0.09
N VAL A 143 12.17 8.35 1.21
CA VAL A 143 11.30 8.92 2.23
C VAL A 143 11.94 10.21 2.73
N GLU A 144 11.20 11.30 2.65
CA GLU A 144 11.60 12.60 3.15
C GLU A 144 10.59 13.06 4.22
N GLU A 145 11.08 13.45 5.39
CA GLU A 145 10.25 14.04 6.43
C GLU A 145 9.95 15.51 6.11
N THR A 146 8.73 15.92 6.39
CA THR A 146 8.24 17.28 6.13
C THR A 146 7.11 17.61 7.12
N SER A 147 6.38 18.69 6.87
CA SER A 147 5.19 19.02 7.65
C SER A 147 4.07 19.57 6.76
N VAL A 148 2.84 19.30 7.15
CA VAL A 148 1.63 19.90 6.59
C VAL A 148 0.96 20.67 7.73
N ASN A 149 0.77 21.98 7.58
CA ASN A 149 0.15 22.85 8.60
C ASN A 149 0.78 22.78 10.02
N GLY A 150 2.03 22.33 10.13
CA GLY A 150 2.73 22.14 11.41
C GLY A 150 2.76 20.70 11.90
N ASP A 151 1.93 19.82 11.33
CA ASP A 151 1.88 18.41 11.68
C ASP A 151 2.94 17.60 10.92
N PRO A 152 3.56 16.59 11.56
CA PRO A 152 4.54 15.72 10.91
C PRO A 152 3.97 15.04 9.67
N ALA A 153 4.74 15.08 8.59
CA ALA A 153 4.38 14.49 7.32
C ALA A 153 5.56 13.75 6.69
N TRP A 154 5.26 12.80 5.82
CA TRP A 154 6.23 12.03 5.06
C TRP A 154 5.91 12.09 3.58
N TRP A 155 6.89 12.51 2.80
CA TRP A 155 6.88 12.45 1.35
C TRP A 155 7.63 11.21 0.88
N LEU A 156 6.97 10.37 0.09
CA LEU A 156 7.53 9.14 -0.47
C LEU A 156 7.60 9.29 -1.99
N ALA A 157 8.81 9.18 -2.54
CA ALA A 157 9.08 9.28 -3.98
C ALA A 157 10.02 8.18 -4.46
N GLY A 158 9.87 7.72 -5.70
CA GLY A 158 10.70 6.65 -6.28
C GLY A 158 9.93 5.38 -6.65
N HIS A 159 10.59 4.46 -7.37
CA HIS A 159 10.03 3.19 -7.89
C HIS A 159 10.33 2.00 -6.95
N PRO A 160 9.60 0.87 -6.99
CA PRO A 160 8.15 0.67 -6.92
C PRO A 160 7.65 0.31 -5.50
N HIS A 161 6.42 0.71 -5.15
CA HIS A 161 5.67 0.11 -4.03
C HIS A 161 5.45 -1.37 -4.34
N VAL A 162 6.07 -2.26 -3.57
CA VAL A 162 5.80 -3.70 -3.68
C VAL A 162 4.65 -4.03 -2.73
N ILE A 163 3.57 -4.59 -3.28
CA ILE A 163 2.58 -5.26 -2.44
C ILE A 163 3.08 -6.69 -2.29
N ILE A 164 3.37 -7.08 -1.05
CA ILE A 164 3.64 -8.48 -0.74
C ILE A 164 2.29 -9.12 -0.44
N VAL A 165 1.82 -9.96 -1.36
CA VAL A 165 0.60 -10.75 -1.20
C VAL A 165 1.02 -12.11 -0.66
N GLN A 166 0.56 -12.43 0.54
CA GLN A 166 0.73 -13.77 1.11
C GLN A 166 -0.60 -14.51 1.06
N THR A 167 -0.63 -15.61 0.31
CA THR A 167 -1.85 -16.45 0.15
C THR A 167 -1.83 -17.65 1.08
N THR A 168 -0.63 -18.16 1.39
CA THR A 168 -0.37 -19.20 2.38
C THR A 168 0.97 -18.89 3.09
N PRO A 169 1.27 -19.48 4.27
CA PRO A 169 2.52 -19.25 5.00
C PRO A 169 3.80 -19.40 4.17
N GLU A 170 3.76 -20.21 3.10
CA GLU A 170 4.90 -20.50 2.23
C GLU A 170 4.89 -19.75 0.88
N ASP A 171 3.78 -19.14 0.44
CA ASP A 171 3.68 -18.43 -0.85
C ASP A 171 3.65 -16.91 -0.67
N TYR A 172 4.83 -16.29 -0.81
CA TYR A 172 4.99 -14.85 -0.89
C TYR A 172 5.15 -14.44 -2.34
N ARG A 173 4.19 -13.69 -2.86
CA ARG A 173 4.27 -13.09 -4.19
C ARG A 173 4.45 -11.59 -4.08
N GLU A 174 5.59 -11.11 -4.57
CA GLU A 174 5.77 -9.68 -4.81
C GLU A 174 4.97 -9.29 -6.06
N GLU A 175 3.84 -8.63 -5.85
CA GLU A 175 3.15 -7.97 -6.94
C GLU A 175 3.75 -6.58 -7.15
N ARG A 176 4.42 -6.41 -8.30
CA ARG A 176 4.79 -5.09 -8.82
C ARG A 176 3.57 -4.42 -9.42
N LEU A 177 2.64 -4.02 -8.57
CA LEU A 177 1.53 -3.17 -9.01
C LEU A 177 2.12 -1.85 -9.49
N ARG A 178 1.79 -1.45 -10.73
CA ARG A 178 2.26 -0.22 -11.39
C ARG A 178 1.67 1.06 -10.78
N LEU A 179 1.40 1.05 -9.49
CA LEU A 179 0.81 2.15 -8.73
C LEU A 179 1.84 2.73 -7.76
N ALA A 180 3.11 2.80 -8.17
CA ALA A 180 4.13 3.55 -7.43
C ALA A 180 4.04 5.03 -7.81
N ALA A 181 3.04 5.71 -7.26
CA ALA A 181 2.92 7.15 -7.39
C ALA A 181 3.53 7.83 -6.17
N ASN A 182 3.99 9.08 -6.34
CA ASN A 182 4.48 9.87 -5.22
C ASN A 182 3.37 9.99 -4.18
N THR A 183 3.74 9.86 -2.91
CA THR A 183 2.77 9.78 -1.83
C THR A 183 3.14 10.77 -0.73
N LEU A 184 2.23 11.69 -0.40
CA LEU A 184 2.30 12.50 0.83
C LEU A 184 1.39 11.84 1.87
N VAL A 185 1.91 11.59 3.07
CA VAL A 185 1.17 11.05 4.21
C VAL A 185 1.36 11.97 5.41
N TRP A 186 0.29 12.32 6.09
CA TRP A 186 0.33 13.05 7.36
C TRP A 186 -0.84 12.62 8.25
N GLU A 187 -0.79 13.02 9.51
CA GLU A 187 -1.87 12.79 10.47
C GLU A 187 -2.49 14.13 10.84
N ASP A 188 -3.82 14.17 10.85
CA ASP A 188 -4.60 15.32 11.29
C ASP A 188 -5.65 14.84 12.30
N GLU A 189 -5.58 15.36 13.54
CA GLU A 189 -6.42 15.07 14.73
C GLU A 189 -6.65 13.59 15.14
N SER A 190 -6.24 12.61 14.33
CA SER A 190 -6.28 11.12 14.49
C SER A 190 -6.53 10.41 13.14
N VAL A 191 -6.73 11.17 12.07
CA VAL A 191 -6.96 10.67 10.71
C VAL A 191 -5.64 10.70 9.94
N THR A 192 -5.20 9.54 9.48
CA THR A 192 -4.11 9.48 8.51
C THR A 192 -4.63 9.86 7.13
N LEU A 193 -4.20 11.01 6.63
CA LEU A 193 -4.51 11.51 5.29
C LEU A 193 -3.38 11.11 4.32
N ARG A 194 -3.76 10.83 3.07
CA ARG A 194 -2.83 10.40 2.03
C ARG A 194 -3.19 10.94 0.66
N ILE A 195 -2.24 11.60 0.01
CA ILE A 195 -2.32 11.98 -1.40
C ILE A 195 -1.36 11.09 -2.19
N GLU A 196 -1.89 10.25 -3.07
CA GLU A 196 -1.11 9.38 -3.96
C GLU A 196 -1.30 9.82 -5.41
N SER A 197 -0.27 10.39 -6.02
CA SER A 197 -0.38 11.04 -7.34
C SER A 197 0.95 11.12 -8.09
N GLY A 198 0.89 11.46 -9.39
CA GLY A 198 2.08 11.80 -10.17
C GLY A 198 2.59 13.22 -9.94
N LEU A 199 2.05 13.94 -8.95
CA LEU A 199 2.41 15.33 -8.67
C LEU A 199 3.83 15.46 -8.11
N SER A 200 4.38 16.66 -8.26
CA SER A 200 5.58 17.04 -7.53
C SER A 200 5.27 17.18 -6.03
N LYS A 201 6.33 17.20 -5.20
CA LYS A 201 6.18 17.40 -3.76
C LYS A 201 5.48 18.73 -3.45
N SER A 202 5.90 19.81 -4.13
CA SER A 202 5.32 21.14 -3.91
C SER A 202 3.83 21.16 -4.21
N ASP A 203 3.41 20.58 -5.34
CA ASP A 203 1.98 20.60 -5.71
C ASP A 203 1.14 19.77 -4.73
N ALA A 204 1.67 18.64 -4.25
CA ALA A 204 0.99 17.82 -3.24
C ALA A 204 0.90 18.54 -1.88
N MET A 205 1.94 19.28 -1.48
CA MET A 205 1.93 20.10 -0.26
C MET A 205 0.98 21.29 -0.38
N ASP A 206 0.93 21.94 -1.54
CA ASP A 206 -0.02 23.02 -1.80
C ASP A 206 -1.46 22.52 -1.65
N ILE A 207 -1.79 21.33 -2.17
CA ILE A 207 -3.10 20.72 -1.94
C ILE A 207 -3.32 20.44 -0.45
N ALA A 208 -2.36 19.80 0.22
CA ALA A 208 -2.50 19.37 1.60
C ALA A 208 -2.69 20.53 2.58
N THR A 209 -1.99 21.65 2.37
CA THR A 209 -2.11 22.85 3.22
C THR A 209 -3.47 23.54 3.11
N HIS A 210 -4.21 23.30 2.02
CA HIS A 210 -5.56 23.83 1.80
C HIS A 210 -6.67 22.80 2.13
N MET A 211 -6.31 21.62 2.63
CA MET A 211 -7.29 20.67 3.15
C MET A 211 -7.79 21.14 4.51
N PRO A 212 -9.12 21.10 4.74
CA PRO A 212 -9.75 21.55 5.97
C PRO A 212 -9.52 20.60 7.13
#